data_AF-A0A0A1Z8X9-F1
#
_entry.id   AF-A0A0A1Z8X9-F1
#
_cell.length_a   1.000
_cell.length_b   1.000
_cell.length_c   1.000
_cell.angle_alpha   90.00
_cell.angle_beta   90.00
_cell.angle_gamma   90.00
#
_symmetry.space_group_name_H-M   'P 1'
#
loop_
_entity.id
_entity.type
_entity.pdbx_description
1 polymer ?
#
loop_
_entity_poly.entity_id
_entity_poly.type
_entity_poly.pdbx_seq_one_letter_code
_entity_poly.pdbx_strand_id
1 'polypeptide(L)'
;MEKYTFIDRYFHSQRELLDIRHSEERDINTLFTYLNNLHSTADKLLELFNCSIKTAPEFKILRLIRNYFHHVGDVNEIRLRVKVAENVLVSHSQHLLIPLEVLAKSVKSFIDNTIPDEKNKNYKAKLRFIQREMSNIAEIFDYAANLMKDLEMFCQKPSLRLDGRVYELGFDMYKFVFNITNTIADKCREIPELREKKVILELNWSYRAENNIGKHDVFCSPSNVPITTTEGFVYAKDIDLVR
;
A
#
# COMPACT_ATOMS: atom_id res chain seq x y z
N MET A 1 -17.21 -6.92 28.65
CA MET A 1 -17.19 -6.34 27.29
C MET A 1 -15.76 -5.91 27.02
N GLU A 2 -15.05 -6.55 26.08
CA GLU A 2 -13.65 -6.19 25.80
C GLU A 2 -13.59 -4.74 25.29
N LYS A 3 -12.77 -3.89 25.94
CA LYS A 3 -12.57 -2.50 25.50
C LYS A 3 -11.62 -2.46 24.31
N TYR A 4 -11.81 -1.47 23.44
CA TYR A 4 -10.92 -1.17 22.31
C TYR A 4 -10.75 -2.32 21.30
N THR A 5 -11.83 -3.05 21.01
CA THR A 5 -11.85 -4.19 20.04
C THR A 5 -11.46 -3.82 18.60
N PHE A 6 -11.33 -2.52 18.30
CA PHE A 6 -10.88 -2.08 16.98
C PHE A 6 -9.39 -2.39 16.75
N ILE A 7 -8.57 -2.39 17.80
CA ILE A 7 -7.16 -2.78 17.72
C ILE A 7 -7.05 -4.28 17.42
N ASP A 8 -7.83 -5.11 18.11
CA ASP A 8 -7.85 -6.55 17.87
C ASP A 8 -8.28 -6.86 16.43
N ARG A 9 -9.36 -6.20 15.95
CA ARG A 9 -9.82 -6.31 14.56
C ARG A 9 -8.77 -5.89 13.53
N TYR A 10 -8.04 -4.80 13.80
CA TYR A 10 -6.98 -4.34 12.92
C TYR A 10 -5.88 -5.38 12.76
N PHE A 11 -5.27 -5.82 13.87
CA PHE A 11 -4.18 -6.80 13.83
C PHE A 11 -4.64 -8.18 13.32
N HIS A 12 -5.89 -8.57 13.59
CA HIS A 12 -6.47 -9.76 13.01
C HIS A 12 -6.56 -9.66 11.48
N SER A 13 -7.17 -8.59 10.94
CA SER A 13 -7.26 -8.40 9.49
C SER A 13 -5.90 -8.23 8.81
N GLN A 14 -4.90 -7.68 9.51
CA GLN A 14 -3.53 -7.61 9.00
C GLN A 14 -2.88 -8.99 8.90
N ARG A 15 -3.05 -9.85 9.92
CA ARG A 15 -2.57 -11.24 9.89
C ARG A 15 -3.27 -12.01 8.79
N GLU A 16 -4.58 -11.92 8.69
CA GLU A 16 -5.35 -12.49 7.58
C GLU A 16 -4.86 -11.98 6.22
N LEU A 17 -4.43 -10.72 6.12
CA LEU A 17 -3.91 -10.13 4.88
C LEU A 17 -2.50 -10.62 4.51
N LEU A 18 -1.55 -10.67 5.45
CA LEU A 18 -0.13 -10.95 5.14
C LEU A 18 0.34 -12.38 5.46
N ASP A 19 -0.12 -13.01 6.53
CA ASP A 19 0.38 -14.32 6.99
C ASP A 19 0.13 -15.45 5.98
N ILE A 20 1.19 -16.08 5.49
CA ILE A 20 1.08 -17.13 4.46
C ILE A 20 0.18 -18.31 4.86
N ARG A 21 -0.01 -18.56 6.15
CA ARG A 21 -0.83 -19.67 6.64
C ARG A 21 -2.32 -19.49 6.34
N HIS A 22 -2.76 -18.25 6.11
CA HIS A 22 -4.11 -17.92 5.70
C HIS A 22 -4.25 -17.82 4.17
N SER A 23 -3.28 -18.32 3.39
CA SER A 23 -3.25 -18.15 1.92
C SER A 23 -4.50 -18.64 1.20
N GLU A 24 -5.12 -19.71 1.70
CA GLU A 24 -6.27 -20.38 1.06
C GLU A 24 -7.63 -19.76 1.41
N GLU A 25 -7.68 -18.95 2.48
CA GLU A 25 -8.93 -18.33 3.00
C GLU A 25 -9.14 -16.91 2.45
N ARG A 26 -8.23 -16.43 1.61
CA ARG A 26 -8.19 -15.04 1.16
C ARG A 26 -8.96 -14.85 -0.13
N ASP A 27 -9.70 -13.76 -0.14
CA ASP A 27 -10.37 -13.22 -1.30
C ASP A 27 -10.18 -11.70 -1.37
N ILE A 28 -10.77 -11.07 -2.38
CA ILE A 28 -10.84 -9.63 -2.55
C ILE A 28 -11.35 -8.88 -1.30
N ASN A 29 -12.25 -9.50 -0.54
CA ASN A 29 -12.82 -8.90 0.66
C ASN A 29 -11.80 -8.79 1.79
N THR A 30 -10.73 -9.59 1.77
CA THR A 30 -9.68 -9.53 2.79
C THR A 30 -8.91 -8.20 2.73
N LEU A 31 -8.49 -7.75 1.54
CA LEU A 31 -7.84 -6.45 1.38
C LEU A 31 -8.79 -5.31 1.74
N PHE A 32 -10.04 -5.38 1.27
CA PHE A 32 -11.04 -4.35 1.58
C PHE A 32 -11.35 -4.27 3.09
N THR A 33 -11.46 -5.41 3.76
CA THR A 33 -11.65 -5.51 5.22
C THR A 33 -10.47 -4.89 5.96
N TYR A 34 -9.23 -5.22 5.56
CA TYR A 34 -8.04 -4.60 6.12
C TYR A 34 -8.04 -3.07 5.94
N LEU A 35 -8.31 -2.58 4.73
CA LEU A 35 -8.32 -1.15 4.43
C LEU A 35 -9.39 -0.39 5.25
N ASN A 36 -10.56 -0.99 5.46
CA ASN A 36 -11.60 -0.43 6.32
C ASN A 36 -11.21 -0.44 7.80
N ASN A 37 -10.61 -1.53 8.28
CA ASN A 37 -10.13 -1.61 9.66
C ASN A 37 -8.98 -0.62 9.91
N LEU A 38 -8.08 -0.41 8.95
CA LEU A 38 -7.02 0.61 9.01
C LEU A 38 -7.62 2.01 9.15
N HIS A 39 -8.62 2.34 8.32
CA HIS A 39 -9.29 3.64 8.38
C HIS A 39 -10.01 3.85 9.73
N SER A 40 -10.80 2.86 10.16
CA SER A 40 -11.50 2.93 11.45
C SER A 40 -10.54 3.02 12.64
N THR A 41 -9.39 2.35 12.57
CA THR A 41 -8.34 2.41 13.59
C THR A 41 -7.72 3.80 13.66
N ALA A 42 -7.46 4.44 12.52
CA ALA A 42 -6.95 5.80 12.47
C ALA A 42 -7.92 6.81 13.09
N ASP A 43 -9.23 6.65 12.85
CA ASP A 43 -10.26 7.50 13.45
C ASP A 43 -10.33 7.31 14.97
N LYS A 44 -10.41 6.06 15.44
CA LYS A 44 -10.53 5.74 16.86
C LYS A 44 -9.28 6.07 17.67
N LEU A 45 -8.08 5.90 17.10
CA LEU A 45 -6.84 6.33 17.75
C LEU A 45 -6.82 7.84 17.97
N LEU A 46 -7.29 8.60 16.98
CA LEU A 46 -7.39 10.06 17.10
C LEU A 46 -8.46 10.47 18.10
N GLU A 47 -9.67 9.92 18.00
CA GLU A 47 -10.82 10.29 18.83
C GLU A 47 -10.62 9.93 20.31
N LEU A 48 -10.13 8.72 20.60
CA LEU A 48 -10.07 8.20 21.97
C LEU A 48 -8.74 8.51 22.67
N PHE A 49 -7.66 8.69 21.92
CA PHE A 49 -6.30 8.80 22.46
C PHE A 49 -5.50 10.00 21.93
N ASN A 50 -6.12 10.85 21.10
CA ASN A 50 -5.44 11.96 20.42
C ASN A 50 -4.17 11.52 19.65
N CYS A 51 -4.17 10.28 19.15
CA CYS A 51 -3.05 9.66 18.46
C CYS A 51 -3.32 9.64 16.94
N SER A 52 -2.66 10.51 16.19
CA SER A 52 -2.81 10.56 14.74
C SER A 52 -1.78 9.70 14.02
N ILE A 53 -2.25 8.70 13.27
CA ILE A 53 -1.44 7.96 12.27
C ILE A 53 -1.68 8.48 10.85
N LYS A 54 -2.60 9.43 10.66
CA LYS A 54 -3.05 9.89 9.33
C LYS A 54 -1.97 10.66 8.56
N THR A 55 -0.92 11.08 9.25
CA THR A 55 0.24 11.76 8.68
C THR A 55 1.27 10.80 8.08
N ALA A 56 1.24 9.51 8.44
CA ALA A 56 2.15 8.51 7.90
C ALA A 56 1.94 8.35 6.38
N PRO A 57 2.99 8.37 5.55
CA PRO A 57 2.86 8.28 4.10
C PRO A 57 2.23 6.95 3.66
N GLU A 58 2.49 5.84 4.38
CA GLU A 58 1.86 4.54 4.13
C GLU A 58 0.34 4.57 4.37
N PHE A 59 -0.11 5.27 5.42
CA PHE A 59 -1.54 5.47 5.63
C PHE A 59 -2.16 6.27 4.48
N LYS A 60 -1.47 7.32 3.99
CA LYS A 60 -1.98 8.16 2.92
C LYS A 60 -2.22 7.37 1.64
N ILE A 61 -1.25 6.58 1.17
CA ILE A 61 -1.39 5.78 -0.05
C ILE A 61 -2.46 4.70 0.09
N LEU A 62 -2.48 3.98 1.23
CA LEU A 62 -3.51 2.95 1.50
C LEU A 62 -4.92 3.58 1.59
N ARG A 63 -5.04 4.80 2.12
CA ARG A 63 -6.32 5.55 2.11
C ARG A 63 -6.77 5.91 0.69
N LEU A 64 -5.86 6.27 -0.22
CA LEU A 64 -6.23 6.55 -1.61
C LEU A 64 -6.83 5.30 -2.27
N ILE A 65 -6.15 4.16 -2.11
CA ILE A 65 -6.59 2.86 -2.63
C ILE A 65 -7.95 2.47 -2.04
N ARG A 66 -8.09 2.57 -0.71
CA ARG A 66 -9.36 2.33 -0.02
C ARG A 66 -10.49 3.16 -0.61
N ASN A 67 -10.30 4.48 -0.72
CA ASN A 67 -11.35 5.38 -1.19
C ASN A 67 -11.79 5.04 -2.62
N TYR A 68 -10.84 4.66 -3.47
CA TYR A 68 -11.15 4.21 -4.83
C TYR A 68 -11.99 2.92 -4.85
N PHE A 69 -11.67 1.93 -4.01
CA PHE A 69 -12.41 0.67 -3.91
C PHE A 69 -13.87 0.89 -3.50
N HIS A 70 -14.14 1.87 -2.63
CA HIS A 70 -15.50 2.25 -2.26
C HIS A 70 -16.35 2.80 -3.41
N HIS A 71 -15.72 3.30 -4.49
CA HIS A 71 -16.41 3.93 -5.60
C HIS A 71 -16.56 3.02 -6.83
N VAL A 72 -15.64 2.08 -7.04
CA VAL A 72 -15.57 1.31 -8.30
C VAL A 72 -15.97 -0.16 -8.12
N GLY A 73 -16.09 -0.66 -6.89
CA GLY A 73 -16.46 -2.06 -6.63
C GLY A 73 -15.25 -2.99 -6.70
N ASP A 74 -15.41 -4.15 -7.34
CA ASP A 74 -14.41 -5.23 -7.31
C ASP A 74 -13.12 -4.87 -8.06
N VAL A 75 -12.04 -4.73 -7.29
CA VAL A 75 -10.66 -4.66 -7.77
C VAL A 75 -9.96 -5.99 -7.53
N ASN A 76 -9.45 -6.61 -8.59
CA ASN A 76 -8.66 -7.84 -8.47
C ASN A 76 -7.38 -7.57 -7.67
N GLU A 77 -7.21 -8.32 -6.58
CA GLU A 77 -6.00 -8.42 -5.79
C GLU A 77 -5.33 -9.77 -6.08
N ILE A 78 -4.00 -9.79 -6.18
CA ILE A 78 -3.22 -11.00 -6.48
C ILE A 78 -2.10 -11.17 -5.45
N ARG A 79 -1.99 -12.37 -4.87
CA ARG A 79 -0.98 -12.69 -3.84
C ARG A 79 -0.11 -13.84 -4.27
N LEU A 80 1.21 -13.67 -4.18
CA LEU A 80 2.17 -14.62 -4.74
C LEU A 80 3.40 -14.72 -3.84
N ARG A 81 4.07 -15.88 -3.84
CA ARG A 81 5.43 -15.99 -3.28
C ARG A 81 6.40 -15.28 -4.21
N VAL A 82 7.32 -14.51 -3.64
CA VAL A 82 8.36 -13.83 -4.41
C VAL A 82 9.31 -14.89 -4.99
N LYS A 83 9.50 -14.85 -6.31
CA LYS A 83 10.54 -15.63 -6.99
C LYS A 83 11.75 -14.72 -7.14
N VAL A 84 12.89 -15.12 -6.59
CA VAL A 84 14.12 -14.34 -6.57
C VAL A 84 15.12 -14.95 -7.54
N ALA A 85 15.59 -14.17 -8.52
CA ALA A 85 16.68 -14.57 -9.42
C ALA A 85 18.06 -14.37 -8.77
N GLU A 86 19.10 -14.94 -9.37
CA GLU A 86 20.48 -14.71 -8.93
C GLU A 86 20.81 -13.21 -8.90
N ASN A 87 21.59 -12.79 -7.90
CA ASN A 87 22.00 -11.40 -7.67
C ASN A 87 20.83 -10.42 -7.44
N VAL A 88 19.71 -10.93 -6.92
CA VAL A 88 18.56 -10.13 -6.48
C VAL A 88 18.31 -10.37 -5.00
N LEU A 89 18.13 -9.29 -4.25
CA LEU A 89 17.74 -9.29 -2.84
C LEU A 89 16.43 -8.53 -2.70
N VAL A 90 15.50 -9.12 -1.95
CA VAL A 90 14.16 -8.59 -1.70
C VAL A 90 13.94 -8.48 -0.20
N SER A 91 13.26 -7.42 0.25
CA SER A 91 13.04 -7.18 1.68
C SER A 91 11.99 -8.11 2.31
N HIS A 92 11.19 -8.80 1.48
CA HIS A 92 10.08 -9.64 1.92
C HIS A 92 9.86 -10.81 0.94
N SER A 93 9.21 -11.88 1.41
CA SER A 93 9.05 -13.13 0.66
C SER A 93 7.69 -13.30 -0.02
N GLN A 94 6.79 -12.32 0.11
CA GLN A 94 5.43 -12.38 -0.43
C GLN A 94 5.02 -11.08 -1.10
N HIS A 95 4.53 -11.15 -2.33
CA HIS A 95 3.90 -10.01 -2.98
C HIS A 95 2.43 -9.87 -2.57
N LEU A 96 1.99 -8.62 -2.42
CA LEU A 96 0.60 -8.22 -2.26
C LEU A 96 0.23 -7.28 -3.41
N LEU A 97 -0.17 -7.82 -4.56
CA LEU A 97 -0.27 -7.06 -5.80
C LEU A 97 -1.70 -6.57 -6.04
N ILE A 98 -1.79 -5.34 -6.49
CA ILE A 98 -2.93 -4.84 -7.26
C ILE A 98 -2.43 -4.42 -8.64
N PRO A 99 -3.29 -4.37 -9.67
CA PRO A 99 -2.94 -3.72 -10.93
C PRO A 99 -2.39 -2.31 -10.71
N LEU A 100 -1.32 -1.95 -11.42
CA LEU A 100 -0.78 -0.57 -11.36
C LEU A 100 -1.84 0.45 -11.82
N GLU A 101 -2.74 0.04 -12.72
CA GLU A 101 -3.90 0.82 -13.14
C GLU A 101 -4.78 1.26 -11.97
N VAL A 102 -4.99 0.37 -10.99
CA VAL A 102 -5.82 0.64 -9.81
C VAL A 102 -5.17 1.72 -8.95
N LEU A 103 -3.85 1.64 -8.72
CA LEU A 103 -3.14 2.70 -8.00
C LEU A 103 -3.26 4.03 -8.74
N ALA A 104 -3.03 4.04 -10.06
CA ALA A 104 -3.11 5.25 -10.87
C ALA A 104 -4.52 5.87 -10.80
N LYS A 105 -5.57 5.06 -10.97
CA LYS A 105 -6.96 5.52 -10.84
C LYS A 105 -7.30 5.98 -9.43
N SER A 106 -6.70 5.39 -8.39
CA SER A 106 -6.86 5.85 -7.00
C SER A 106 -6.27 7.24 -6.78
N VAL A 107 -5.07 7.48 -7.33
CA VAL A 107 -4.43 8.80 -7.31
C VAL A 107 -5.22 9.81 -8.12
N LYS A 108 -5.64 9.45 -9.34
CA LYS A 108 -6.46 10.30 -10.21
C LYS A 108 -7.79 10.67 -9.55
N SER A 109 -8.50 9.69 -8.99
CA SER A 109 -9.75 9.92 -8.27
C SER A 109 -9.56 10.86 -7.07
N PHE A 110 -8.45 10.74 -6.34
CA PHE A 110 -8.14 11.67 -5.25
C PHE A 110 -7.92 13.10 -5.75
N ILE A 111 -7.20 13.28 -6.85
CA ILE A 111 -6.95 14.59 -7.47
C ILE A 111 -8.27 15.20 -7.95
N ASP A 112 -9.00 14.46 -8.77
CA ASP A 112 -10.24 14.92 -9.42
C ASP A 112 -11.33 15.27 -8.38
N ASN A 113 -11.42 14.52 -7.28
CA ASN A 113 -12.38 14.79 -6.20
C ASN A 113 -11.93 15.90 -5.22
N THR A 114 -10.65 16.30 -5.24
CA THR A 114 -10.10 17.29 -4.30
C THR A 114 -9.91 18.66 -4.92
N ILE A 115 -9.55 18.73 -6.21
CA ILE A 115 -9.35 19.99 -6.94
C ILE A 115 -10.71 20.51 -7.44
N PRO A 116 -11.22 21.62 -6.89
CA PRO A 116 -12.38 22.29 -7.47
C PRO A 116 -11.99 23.01 -8.76
N ASP A 117 -12.97 23.56 -9.49
CA ASP A 117 -12.69 24.43 -10.63
C ASP A 117 -11.67 25.53 -10.31
N GLU A 118 -10.86 25.93 -11.29
CA GLU A 118 -9.80 26.94 -11.11
C GLU A 118 -10.32 28.30 -10.60
N LYS A 119 -11.59 28.59 -10.89
CA LYS A 119 -12.28 29.81 -10.44
C LYS A 119 -12.64 29.77 -8.95
N ASN A 120 -12.55 28.61 -8.30
CA ASN A 120 -12.87 28.47 -6.89
C ASN A 120 -11.79 29.12 -6.01
N LYS A 121 -12.21 29.92 -5.02
CA LYS A 121 -11.29 30.58 -4.05
C LYS A 121 -10.34 29.61 -3.33
N ASN A 122 -10.73 28.35 -3.19
CA ASN A 122 -9.95 27.32 -2.51
C ASN A 122 -9.00 26.56 -3.45
N TYR A 123 -9.04 26.80 -4.78
CA TYR A 123 -8.25 26.06 -5.77
C TYR A 123 -6.76 26.00 -5.41
N LYS A 124 -6.12 27.15 -5.19
CA LYS A 124 -4.68 27.22 -4.83
C LYS A 124 -4.36 26.47 -3.53
N ALA A 125 -5.26 26.53 -2.54
CA ALA A 125 -5.07 25.84 -1.27
C ALA A 125 -5.18 24.32 -1.42
N LYS A 126 -6.15 23.84 -2.22
CA LYS A 126 -6.36 22.42 -2.53
C LYS A 126 -5.24 21.85 -3.40
N LEU A 127 -4.77 22.61 -4.38
CA LEU A 127 -3.61 22.24 -5.20
C LEU A 127 -2.35 22.05 -4.33
N ARG A 128 -2.05 23.00 -3.44
CA ARG A 128 -0.93 22.87 -2.48
C ARG A 128 -1.08 21.68 -1.54
N PHE A 129 -2.30 21.41 -1.09
CA PHE A 129 -2.60 20.25 -0.26
C PHE A 129 -2.25 18.95 -0.98
N ILE A 130 -2.69 18.78 -2.23
CA ILE A 130 -2.40 17.59 -3.04
C ILE A 130 -0.90 17.46 -3.29
N GLN A 131 -0.22 18.55 -3.68
CA GLN A 131 1.23 18.53 -3.91
C GLN A 131 1.98 18.05 -2.67
N ARG A 132 1.58 18.50 -1.48
CA ARG A 132 2.17 18.03 -0.21
C ARG A 132 1.88 16.56 0.07
N GLU A 133 0.63 16.13 -0.10
CA GLU A 133 0.27 14.72 0.12
C GLU A 133 1.04 13.79 -0.83
N MET A 134 1.11 14.13 -2.13
CA MET A 134 1.83 13.35 -3.13
C MET A 134 3.35 13.38 -2.91
N SER A 135 3.92 14.51 -2.48
CA SER A 135 5.34 14.57 -2.13
C SER A 135 5.69 13.63 -0.97
N ASN A 136 4.84 13.56 0.06
CA ASN A 136 5.05 12.62 1.18
C ASN A 136 4.93 11.17 0.72
N ILE A 137 3.97 10.87 -0.15
CA ILE A 137 3.82 9.52 -0.74
C ILE A 137 5.05 9.15 -1.60
N ALA A 138 5.69 10.11 -2.28
CA ALA A 138 6.87 9.86 -3.10
C ALA A 138 8.15 9.54 -2.30
N GLU A 139 8.13 9.75 -0.98
CA GLU A 139 9.25 9.41 -0.09
C GLU A 139 9.36 7.89 0.15
N ILE A 140 8.30 7.12 -0.10
CA ILE A 140 8.22 5.70 0.28
C ILE A 140 8.27 4.70 -0.89
N PHE A 141 8.32 5.14 -2.15
CA PHE A 141 8.62 4.28 -3.31
C PHE A 141 9.20 5.05 -4.51
N ASP A 142 9.91 4.34 -5.40
CA ASP A 142 10.80 4.96 -6.40
C ASP A 142 10.10 5.55 -7.62
N TYR A 143 9.08 4.88 -8.15
CA TYR A 143 8.42 5.28 -9.40
C TYR A 143 7.25 6.26 -9.19
N ALA A 144 7.13 6.85 -8.00
CA ALA A 144 6.07 7.83 -7.68
C ALA A 144 6.11 9.04 -8.62
N ALA A 145 7.31 9.54 -8.95
CA ALA A 145 7.46 10.68 -9.86
C ALA A 145 6.98 10.36 -11.28
N ASN A 146 7.32 9.17 -11.79
CA ASN A 146 6.89 8.71 -13.12
C ASN A 146 5.38 8.50 -13.16
N LEU A 147 4.83 7.85 -12.13
CA LEU A 147 3.38 7.67 -11.98
C LEU A 147 2.63 9.00 -12.04
N MET A 148 3.14 10.03 -11.35
CA MET A 148 2.52 11.36 -11.33
C MET A 148 2.64 12.09 -12.67
N LYS A 149 3.77 11.95 -13.37
CA LYS A 149 4.01 12.59 -14.66
C LYS A 149 3.10 12.02 -15.75
N ASP A 150 2.97 10.70 -15.79
CA ASP A 150 2.28 9.98 -16.87
C ASP A 150 0.97 9.32 -16.36
N LEU A 151 0.28 9.97 -15.41
CA LEU A 151 -0.85 9.40 -14.68
C LEU A 151 -1.98 8.88 -15.57
N GLU A 152 -2.34 9.64 -16.62
CA GLU A 152 -3.41 9.25 -17.55
C GLU A 152 -3.05 7.98 -18.33
N MET A 153 -1.78 7.80 -18.71
CA MET A 153 -1.30 6.58 -19.35
C MET A 153 -1.39 5.39 -18.39
N PHE A 154 -0.98 5.58 -17.13
CA PHE A 154 -1.09 4.53 -16.13
C PHE A 154 -2.53 4.19 -15.75
N CYS A 155 -3.52 5.04 -16.06
CA CYS A 155 -4.93 4.73 -15.89
C CYS A 155 -5.50 3.81 -17.00
N GLN A 156 -4.72 3.48 -18.03
CA GLN A 156 -5.15 2.70 -19.20
C GLN A 156 -4.49 1.32 -19.25
N LYS A 157 -4.58 0.56 -18.15
CA LYS A 157 -4.06 -0.81 -18.03
C LYS A 157 -2.60 -0.97 -18.53
N PRO A 158 -1.64 -0.32 -17.85
CA PRO A 158 -0.26 -0.25 -18.31
C PRO A 158 0.33 -1.67 -18.41
N SER A 159 0.86 -2.01 -19.57
CA SER A 159 1.33 -3.36 -19.89
C SER A 159 2.65 -3.31 -20.67
N LEU A 160 3.48 -4.33 -20.48
CA LEU A 160 4.73 -4.53 -21.22
C LEU A 160 4.75 -5.90 -21.87
N ARG A 161 5.42 -6.03 -23.01
CA ARG A 161 5.76 -7.33 -23.57
C ARG A 161 7.15 -7.72 -23.07
N LEU A 162 7.20 -8.81 -22.31
CA LEU A 162 8.39 -9.33 -21.66
C LEU A 162 8.68 -10.71 -22.25
N ASP A 163 9.81 -10.84 -22.94
CA ASP A 163 10.23 -12.06 -23.63
C ASP A 163 9.10 -12.64 -24.53
N GLY A 164 8.42 -11.76 -25.27
CA GLY A 164 7.34 -12.13 -26.20
C GLY A 164 5.94 -12.31 -25.58
N ARG A 165 5.80 -12.32 -24.25
CA ARG A 165 4.50 -12.40 -23.56
C ARG A 165 4.08 -11.06 -22.98
N VAL A 166 2.81 -10.69 -23.15
CA VAL A 166 2.26 -9.44 -22.59
C VAL A 166 1.88 -9.65 -21.12
N TYR A 167 2.37 -8.76 -20.27
CA TYR A 167 2.07 -8.71 -18.84
C TYR A 167 1.52 -7.34 -18.47
N GLU A 168 0.48 -7.34 -17.65
CA GLU A 168 -0.02 -6.14 -16.98
C GLU A 168 0.89 -5.79 -15.80
N LEU A 169 1.21 -4.50 -15.64
CA LEU A 169 2.06 -4.04 -14.55
C LEU A 169 1.34 -4.10 -13.20
N GLY A 170 2.09 -4.47 -12.16
CA GLY A 170 1.60 -4.60 -10.79
C GLY A 170 2.17 -3.56 -9.84
N PHE A 171 1.43 -3.29 -8.77
CA PHE A 171 1.86 -2.49 -7.63
C PHE A 171 1.87 -3.36 -6.38
N ASP A 172 3.04 -3.52 -5.76
CA ASP A 172 3.18 -4.32 -4.54
C ASP A 172 2.89 -3.49 -3.29
N MET A 173 1.81 -3.85 -2.60
CA MET A 173 1.30 -3.18 -1.42
C MET A 173 1.95 -3.65 -0.12
N TYR A 174 2.72 -4.74 -0.14
CA TYR A 174 3.16 -5.45 1.07
C TYR A 174 3.85 -4.50 2.06
N LYS A 175 4.84 -3.75 1.58
CA LYS A 175 5.63 -2.86 2.45
C LYS A 175 4.81 -1.79 3.13
N PHE A 176 3.78 -1.26 2.47
CA PHE A 176 2.95 -0.20 3.04
C PHE A 176 2.07 -0.75 4.17
N VAL A 177 1.52 -1.96 3.98
CA VAL A 177 0.77 -2.68 5.02
C VAL A 177 1.68 -2.99 6.20
N PHE A 178 2.88 -3.52 5.95
CA PHE A 178 3.85 -3.87 6.98
C PHE A 178 4.27 -2.63 7.80
N ASN A 179 4.74 -1.58 7.15
CA ASN A 179 5.25 -0.37 7.82
C ASN A 179 4.18 0.38 8.62
N ILE A 180 2.95 0.51 8.11
CA ILE A 180 1.89 1.19 8.88
C ILE A 180 1.48 0.36 10.10
N THR A 181 1.54 -0.96 10.00
CA THR A 181 1.27 -1.86 11.12
C THR A 181 2.30 -1.70 12.23
N ASN A 182 3.57 -1.59 11.88
CA ASN A 182 4.65 -1.32 12.83
C ASN A 182 4.46 0.03 13.52
N THR A 183 4.09 1.06 12.76
CA THR A 183 3.78 2.40 13.30
C THR A 183 2.62 2.34 14.30
N ILE A 184 1.55 1.63 13.97
CA ILE A 184 0.40 1.44 14.87
C ILE A 184 0.79 0.65 16.12
N ALA A 185 1.60 -0.41 15.96
CA ALA A 185 2.07 -1.22 17.08
C ALA A 185 2.88 -0.39 18.08
N ASP A 186 3.82 0.44 17.61
CA ASP A 186 4.58 1.32 18.50
C ASP A 186 3.70 2.36 19.18
N LYS A 187 2.76 2.99 18.45
CA LYS A 187 1.79 3.91 19.06
C LYS A 187 0.93 3.24 20.12
N CYS A 188 0.49 2.00 19.89
CA CYS A 188 -0.29 1.26 20.88
C CYS A 188 0.52 0.93 22.15
N ARG A 189 1.83 0.69 22.03
CA ARG A 189 2.71 0.44 23.20
C ARG A 189 2.94 1.70 24.04
N GLU A 190 2.84 2.88 23.43
CA GLU A 190 2.93 4.17 24.12
C GLU A 190 1.65 4.53 24.90
N ILE A 191 0.50 3.96 24.52
CA ILE A 191 -0.81 4.27 25.12
C ILE A 191 -1.10 3.30 26.29
N PRO A 192 -1.24 3.78 27.55
CA PRO A 192 -1.41 2.92 28.73
C PRO A 192 -2.57 1.92 28.62
N GLU A 193 -3.68 2.31 28.02
CA GLU A 193 -4.89 1.47 27.88
C GLU A 193 -4.75 0.40 26.79
N LEU A 194 -3.85 0.60 25.82
CA LEU A 194 -3.66 -0.31 24.69
C LEU A 194 -2.45 -1.22 24.87
N ARG A 195 -1.40 -0.77 25.56
CA ARG A 195 -0.15 -1.54 25.72
C ARG A 195 -0.35 -2.88 26.43
N GLU A 196 -1.33 -2.95 27.33
CA GLU A 196 -1.66 -4.17 28.09
C GLU A 196 -2.61 -5.11 27.33
N LYS A 197 -3.07 -4.74 26.12
CA LYS A 197 -3.91 -5.63 25.32
C LYS A 197 -3.09 -6.82 24.86
N LYS A 198 -3.67 -8.02 25.01
CA LYS A 198 -3.08 -9.29 24.57
C LYS A 198 -2.51 -9.22 23.15
N VAL A 199 -3.27 -8.67 22.19
CA VAL A 199 -2.83 -8.56 20.80
C VAL A 199 -1.56 -7.73 20.62
N ILE A 200 -1.32 -6.73 21.49
CA ILE A 200 -0.11 -5.87 21.47
C ILE A 200 1.05 -6.56 22.17
N LEU A 201 0.81 -7.22 23.30
CA LEU A 201 1.81 -7.97 24.05
C LEU A 201 2.36 -9.17 23.26
N GLU A 202 1.53 -9.79 22.41
CA GLU A 202 1.92 -10.91 21.55
C GLU A 202 2.69 -10.50 20.29
N LEU A 203 2.79 -9.18 19.99
CA LEU A 203 3.58 -8.72 18.86
C LEU A 203 5.07 -8.90 19.14
N ASN A 204 5.72 -9.71 18.31
CA ASN A 204 7.16 -9.94 18.39
C ASN A 204 7.96 -8.71 17.90
N TRP A 205 9.29 -8.84 17.88
CA TRP A 205 10.21 -7.78 17.51
C TRP A 205 10.01 -7.24 16.08
N SER A 206 9.48 -8.03 15.12
CA SER A 206 9.30 -7.57 13.74
C SER A 206 8.27 -6.45 13.61
N TYR A 207 7.37 -6.30 14.60
CA TYR A 207 6.34 -5.27 14.66
C TYR A 207 6.86 -3.96 15.27
N ARG A 208 7.95 -3.42 14.74
CA ARG A 208 8.63 -2.21 15.24
C ARG A 208 8.99 -1.30 14.07
N ALA A 209 8.86 0.00 14.24
CA ALA A 209 9.17 0.98 13.19
C ALA A 209 10.63 0.91 12.73
N GLU A 210 11.55 0.46 13.59
CA GLU A 210 12.96 0.21 13.25
C GLU A 210 13.14 -0.88 12.18
N ASN A 211 12.15 -1.77 12.03
CA ASN A 211 12.14 -2.84 11.03
C ASN A 211 11.40 -2.47 9.76
N ASN A 212 10.94 -1.22 9.63
CA ASN A 212 10.23 -0.77 8.44
C ASN A 212 11.07 -0.99 7.17
N ILE A 213 10.39 -1.43 6.12
CA ILE A 213 10.97 -1.59 4.80
C ILE A 213 11.18 -0.20 4.21
N GLY A 214 12.43 0.09 3.83
CA GLY A 214 12.81 1.37 3.24
C GLY A 214 12.21 1.61 1.85
N LYS A 215 12.46 2.80 1.31
CA LYS A 215 12.02 3.21 -0.04
C LYS A 215 12.42 2.19 -1.11
N HIS A 216 13.69 1.76 -1.06
CA HIS A 216 14.26 0.72 -1.91
C HIS A 216 14.09 -0.65 -1.23
N ASP A 217 13.16 -1.44 -1.76
CA ASP A 217 12.79 -2.76 -1.22
C ASP A 217 13.29 -3.94 -2.07
N VAL A 218 13.97 -3.63 -3.18
CA VAL A 218 14.62 -4.58 -4.09
C VAL A 218 16.01 -4.05 -4.46
N PHE A 219 17.03 -4.90 -4.29
CA PHE A 219 18.40 -4.63 -4.73
C PHE A 219 18.78 -5.68 -5.77
N CYS A 220 19.20 -5.24 -6.95
CA CYS A 220 19.53 -6.13 -8.06
C CYS A 220 20.70 -5.61 -8.89
N SER A 221 21.38 -6.52 -9.60
CA SER A 221 22.31 -6.13 -10.64
C SER A 221 21.57 -5.52 -11.85
N PRO A 222 22.15 -4.56 -12.59
CA PRO A 222 21.51 -3.97 -13.77
C PRO A 222 21.08 -4.97 -14.85
N SER A 223 21.70 -6.14 -14.91
CA SER A 223 21.35 -7.22 -15.84
C SER A 223 20.08 -8.01 -15.44
N ASN A 224 19.63 -7.90 -14.19
CA ASN A 224 18.57 -8.73 -13.60
C ASN A 224 17.52 -7.88 -12.87
N VAL A 225 17.09 -6.77 -13.48
CA VAL A 225 16.07 -5.90 -12.89
C VAL A 225 14.70 -6.58 -12.97
N PRO A 226 14.04 -6.88 -11.84
CA PRO A 226 12.69 -7.43 -11.88
C PRO A 226 11.68 -6.37 -12.33
N ILE A 227 10.74 -6.79 -13.15
CA ILE A 227 9.55 -6.00 -13.49
C ILE A 227 8.38 -6.55 -12.69
N THR A 228 7.77 -5.70 -11.86
CA THR A 228 6.57 -6.05 -11.09
C THR A 228 5.36 -6.11 -12.01
N THR A 229 4.79 -7.30 -12.15
CA THR A 229 3.56 -7.54 -12.91
C THR A 229 2.45 -8.00 -11.98
N THR A 230 1.22 -8.10 -12.48
CA THR A 230 0.12 -8.77 -11.77
C THR A 230 0.37 -10.27 -11.54
N GLU A 231 1.33 -10.87 -12.25
CA GLU A 231 1.77 -12.26 -12.07
C GLU A 231 3.06 -12.38 -11.21
N GLY A 232 3.48 -11.29 -10.55
CA GLY A 232 4.70 -11.24 -9.75
C GLY A 232 5.90 -10.69 -10.53
N PHE A 233 7.11 -10.93 -10.02
CA PHE A 233 8.33 -10.53 -10.68
C PHE A 233 8.60 -11.31 -11.96
N VAL A 234 8.88 -10.58 -13.03
CA VAL A 234 9.39 -11.10 -14.30
C VAL A 234 10.78 -10.54 -14.52
N TYR A 235 11.75 -11.42 -14.76
CA TYR A 235 13.15 -11.07 -15.05
C TYR A 235 13.38 -11.19 -16.56
N ALA A 236 12.90 -10.20 -17.30
CA ALA A 236 12.90 -10.23 -18.76
C ALA A 236 14.29 -9.87 -19.33
N LYS A 237 14.63 -10.48 -20.48
CA LYS A 237 15.79 -10.07 -21.29
C LYS A 237 15.39 -9.05 -22.35
N ASP A 238 14.21 -9.23 -22.93
CA ASP A 238 13.64 -8.36 -23.96
C ASP A 238 12.39 -7.67 -23.43
N ILE A 239 12.34 -6.33 -23.55
CA ILE A 239 11.25 -5.48 -23.06
C ILE A 239 10.75 -4.59 -24.20
N ASP A 240 9.51 -4.80 -24.62
CA ASP A 240 8.83 -3.93 -25.60
C ASP A 240 7.61 -3.24 -25.01
N LEU A 241 7.36 -2.02 -25.49
CA LEU A 241 6.10 -1.33 -25.25
C LEU A 241 4.97 -2.03 -26.02
N VAL A 242 3.85 -2.25 -25.33
CA VAL A 242 2.60 -2.66 -25.99
C VAL A 242 2.03 -1.42 -26.68
N ARG A 243 1.93 -1.47 -28.02
CA ARG A 243 1.28 -0.43 -28.82
C ARG A 243 -0.24 -0.57 -28.76
#